data_AF-A0A067SBN9-F1
#
_entry.id   AF-A0A067SBN9-F1
#
_cell.length_a   1.000
_cell.length_b   1.000
_cell.length_c   1.000
_cell.angle_alpha   90.00
_cell.angle_beta   90.00
_cell.angle_gamma   90.00
#
_symmetry.space_group_name_H-M   'P 1'
#
loop_
_entity.id
_entity.type
_entity.pdbx_description
1 polymer ?
#
loop_
_entity_poly.entity_id
_entity_poly.type
_entity_poly.pdbx_seq_one_letter_code
_entity_poly.pdbx_strand_id
1 'polypeptide(L)'
;MPFLTDATWPIGLIRIFEVCRRDLPPGDNRYYGPYHKLLAYCFTPDSFEYFVAPYNPLSASSSNTIDSSEFLVVYETRRRPILIVDIKDDSWADRADLRLKADTRMRQAYDSILADCPVHRLWGLSLLGTSLRVYCGDVDSGALQPGFANRPSRSHTMPRDFLAGCWDIDILSQEGFDQVQAIVEGIFAMLQIGAFIDFAGMPPST
;
A
#
# COMPACT_ATOMS: atom_id res chain seq x y z
N MET A 1 14.79 6.79 -13.72
CA MET A 1 13.46 6.51 -13.13
C MET A 1 12.49 7.55 -13.68
N PRO A 2 11.77 7.29 -14.79
CA PRO A 2 10.86 8.25 -15.41
C PRO A 2 9.83 8.82 -14.43
N PHE A 3 9.28 8.00 -13.53
CA PHE A 3 8.30 8.44 -12.54
C PHE A 3 8.76 9.62 -11.66
N LEU A 4 9.99 9.57 -11.12
CA LEU A 4 10.52 10.63 -10.24
C LEU A 4 10.77 11.96 -10.97
N THR A 5 10.78 11.94 -12.30
CA THR A 5 10.96 13.13 -13.13
C THR A 5 9.65 13.60 -13.78
N ASP A 6 8.61 12.79 -13.71
CA ASP A 6 7.30 13.12 -14.24
C ASP A 6 6.57 14.06 -13.28
N ALA A 7 5.66 14.87 -13.82
CA ALA A 7 4.89 15.85 -13.04
C ALA A 7 3.43 15.42 -12.81
N THR A 8 2.95 14.39 -13.52
CA THR A 8 1.58 13.89 -13.49
C THR A 8 1.53 12.42 -13.87
N TRP A 9 0.44 11.72 -13.55
CA TRP A 9 0.21 10.37 -14.08
C TRP A 9 0.20 10.34 -15.62
N PRO A 10 0.81 9.33 -16.25
CA PRO A 10 0.67 9.13 -17.69
C PRO A 10 -0.80 8.92 -18.07
N ILE A 11 -1.26 9.57 -19.13
CA ILE A 11 -2.66 9.48 -19.59
C ILE A 11 -3.10 8.03 -19.86
N GLY A 12 -2.16 7.17 -20.29
CA GLY A 12 -2.42 5.75 -20.50
C GLY A 12 -2.74 5.00 -19.21
N LEU A 13 -2.13 5.39 -18.09
CA LEU A 13 -2.41 4.80 -16.78
C LEU A 13 -3.83 5.18 -16.31
N ILE A 14 -4.19 6.46 -16.41
CA ILE A 14 -5.54 6.94 -16.06
C ILE A 14 -6.60 6.20 -16.88
N ARG A 15 -6.38 6.08 -18.20
CA ARG A 15 -7.30 5.36 -19.10
C ARG A 15 -7.50 3.89 -18.70
N ILE A 16 -6.46 3.21 -18.18
CA ILE A 16 -6.59 1.82 -17.72
C ILE A 16 -7.58 1.73 -16.54
N PHE A 17 -7.49 2.66 -15.58
CA PHE A 17 -8.43 2.70 -14.46
C PHE A 17 -9.86 2.96 -14.93
N GLU A 18 -10.05 3.92 -15.85
CA GLU A 18 -11.37 4.24 -16.41
C GLU A 18 -12.00 3.04 -17.13
N VAL A 19 -11.23 2.36 -17.99
CA VAL A 19 -11.68 1.17 -18.73
C VAL A 19 -12.06 0.05 -17.77
N CYS A 20 -11.23 -0.27 -16.79
CA CYS A 20 -11.52 -1.31 -15.82
C CYS A 20 -12.74 -0.98 -14.94
N ARG A 21 -12.88 0.27 -14.48
CA ARG A 21 -14.04 0.72 -13.71
C ARG A 21 -15.34 0.59 -14.49
N ARG A 22 -15.32 0.91 -15.79
CA ARG A 22 -16.49 0.86 -16.68
C ARG A 22 -16.85 -0.56 -17.11
N ASP A 23 -15.86 -1.35 -17.50
CA ASP A 23 -16.07 -2.60 -18.25
C ASP A 23 -16.06 -3.84 -17.34
N LEU A 24 -15.53 -3.76 -16.11
CA LEU A 24 -15.51 -4.87 -15.17
C LEU A 24 -16.59 -4.74 -14.09
N PRO A 25 -17.22 -5.85 -13.68
CA PRO A 25 -18.19 -5.84 -12.58
C PRO A 25 -17.54 -5.40 -11.25
N PRO A 26 -18.33 -4.84 -10.31
CA PRO A 26 -17.83 -4.50 -8.98
C PRO A 26 -17.29 -5.73 -8.26
N GLY A 27 -16.16 -5.56 -7.57
CA GLY A 27 -15.53 -6.64 -6.80
C GLY A 27 -14.02 -6.49 -6.67
N ASP A 28 -13.44 -7.37 -5.86
CA ASP A 28 -12.07 -7.22 -5.34
C ASP A 28 -10.96 -7.29 -6.41
N ASN A 29 -11.26 -7.78 -7.62
CA ASN A 29 -10.27 -7.89 -8.70
C ASN A 29 -10.34 -6.76 -9.74
N ARG A 30 -11.34 -5.87 -9.68
CA ARG A 30 -11.53 -4.79 -10.67
C ARG A 30 -10.31 -3.89 -10.80
N TYR A 31 -9.68 -3.57 -9.66
CA TYR A 31 -8.56 -2.62 -9.60
C TYR A 31 -7.19 -3.29 -9.49
N TYR A 32 -7.12 -4.60 -9.36
CA TYR A 32 -5.86 -5.32 -9.19
C TYR A 32 -4.88 -5.07 -10.35
N GLY A 33 -5.35 -5.27 -11.59
CA GLY A 33 -4.54 -5.03 -12.80
C GLY A 33 -4.07 -3.58 -12.94
N PRO A 34 -4.97 -2.57 -12.85
CA PRO A 34 -4.61 -1.17 -12.84
C PRO A 34 -3.55 -0.80 -11.80
N TYR A 35 -3.70 -1.26 -10.55
CA TYR A 35 -2.74 -0.97 -9.49
C TYR A 35 -1.41 -1.71 -9.66
N HIS A 36 -1.42 -2.96 -10.12
CA HIS A 36 -0.18 -3.65 -10.47
C HIS A 36 0.61 -2.87 -11.53
N LYS A 37 -0.08 -2.31 -12.54
CA LYS A 37 0.55 -1.47 -13.56
C LYS A 37 1.07 -0.15 -12.98
N LEU A 38 0.33 0.48 -12.09
CA LEU A 38 0.74 1.71 -11.38
C LEU A 38 2.02 1.48 -10.58
N LEU A 39 2.08 0.40 -9.78
CA LEU A 39 3.25 0.05 -8.99
C LEU A 39 4.47 -0.28 -9.86
N ALA A 40 4.26 -1.01 -10.96
CA ALA A 40 5.31 -1.30 -11.92
C ALA A 40 5.88 -0.02 -12.57
N TYR A 41 5.03 0.97 -12.85
CA TYR A 41 5.48 2.27 -13.34
C TYR A 41 6.28 3.06 -12.29
N CYS A 42 5.90 2.97 -11.01
CA CYS A 42 6.60 3.66 -9.92
C CYS A 42 7.98 3.05 -9.60
N PHE A 43 8.10 1.71 -9.59
CA PHE A 43 9.28 1.01 -9.07
C PHE A 43 10.09 0.24 -10.10
N THR A 44 9.50 -0.17 -11.23
CA THR A 44 10.14 -1.07 -12.20
C THR A 44 10.16 -0.55 -13.64
N PRO A 45 10.26 0.76 -13.94
CA PRO A 45 10.26 1.20 -15.34
C PRO A 45 11.49 0.69 -16.11
N ASP A 46 12.67 0.63 -15.46
CA ASP A 46 13.95 0.23 -16.08
C ASP A 46 14.88 -0.55 -15.13
N SER A 47 14.36 -1.05 -13.99
CA SER A 47 15.17 -1.70 -12.94
C SER A 47 14.62 -3.07 -12.56
N PHE A 48 15.55 -3.99 -12.25
CA PHE A 48 15.26 -5.31 -11.68
C PHE A 48 15.51 -5.35 -10.16
N GLU A 49 15.76 -4.19 -9.54
CA GLU A 49 16.02 -4.10 -8.10
C GLU A 49 14.76 -4.28 -7.25
N TYR A 50 13.60 -4.13 -7.88
CA TYR A 50 12.30 -4.20 -7.23
C TYR A 50 11.35 -5.08 -8.01
N PHE A 51 10.42 -5.72 -7.31
CA PHE A 51 9.32 -6.44 -7.93
C PHE A 51 8.06 -6.35 -7.09
N VAL A 52 6.91 -6.43 -7.75
CA VAL A 52 5.59 -6.47 -7.12
C VAL A 52 5.14 -7.92 -7.07
N ALA A 53 4.69 -8.38 -5.90
CA ALA A 53 4.14 -9.72 -5.74
C ALA A 53 2.90 -9.72 -4.85
N PRO A 54 1.95 -10.66 -5.09
CA PRO A 54 0.83 -10.87 -4.18
C PRO A 54 1.32 -11.41 -2.84
N TYR A 55 0.68 -10.97 -1.75
CA TYR A 55 0.94 -11.43 -0.40
C TYR A 55 -0.36 -11.74 0.34
N ASN A 56 -0.41 -12.88 1.01
CA ASN A 56 -1.57 -13.31 1.80
C ASN A 56 -1.17 -13.56 3.27
N PRO A 57 -1.42 -12.60 4.18
CA PRO A 57 -1.08 -12.76 5.60
C PRO A 57 -1.87 -13.89 6.27
N LEU A 58 -3.03 -14.25 5.73
CA LEU A 58 -3.95 -15.21 6.33
C LEU A 58 -3.63 -16.68 5.99
N SER A 59 -2.66 -16.93 5.10
CA SER A 59 -2.27 -18.30 4.73
C SER A 59 -1.50 -19.04 5.84
N ALA A 60 -1.01 -18.34 6.87
CA ALA A 60 -0.27 -18.92 7.98
C ALA A 60 -1.16 -19.51 9.10
N SER A 61 -2.47 -19.21 9.14
CA SER A 61 -3.37 -19.62 10.23
C SER A 61 -4.78 -20.00 9.75
N SER A 62 -4.95 -21.28 9.44
CA SER A 62 -6.21 -22.07 9.38
C SER A 62 -7.53 -21.43 8.91
N SER A 63 -8.02 -21.93 7.76
CA SER A 63 -9.41 -22.36 7.48
C SER A 63 -10.59 -21.58 8.09
N ASN A 64 -10.97 -20.47 7.46
CA ASN A 64 -12.34 -20.09 7.09
C ASN A 64 -12.36 -18.57 6.87
N THR A 65 -12.44 -18.11 5.62
CA THR A 65 -13.28 -16.96 5.23
C THR A 65 -13.16 -16.64 3.74
N ILE A 66 -14.30 -16.27 3.18
CA ILE A 66 -14.64 -15.94 1.78
C ILE A 66 -13.95 -14.64 1.27
N ASP A 67 -12.89 -14.16 1.92
CA ASP A 67 -12.25 -12.88 1.60
C ASP A 67 -10.75 -13.06 1.34
N SER A 68 -10.47 -13.87 0.32
CA SER A 68 -9.15 -14.18 -0.22
C SER A 68 -8.63 -13.04 -1.12
N SER A 69 -8.74 -11.79 -0.68
CA SER A 69 -8.06 -10.69 -1.38
C SER A 69 -6.63 -10.58 -0.92
N GLU A 70 -5.73 -10.70 -1.88
CA GLU A 70 -4.29 -10.61 -1.71
C GLU A 70 -3.87 -9.13 -1.68
N PHE A 71 -2.89 -8.82 -0.83
CA PHE A 71 -2.20 -7.53 -0.88
C PHE A 71 -1.23 -7.55 -2.05
N LEU A 72 -0.97 -6.40 -2.66
CA LEU A 72 0.23 -6.21 -3.48
C LEU A 72 1.35 -5.69 -2.58
N VAL A 73 2.50 -6.34 -2.61
CA VAL A 73 3.68 -5.90 -1.85
C VAL A 73 4.82 -5.65 -2.82
N VAL A 74 5.48 -4.51 -2.67
CA VAL A 74 6.72 -4.20 -3.37
C VAL A 74 7.87 -4.71 -2.52
N TYR A 75 8.72 -5.52 -3.13
CA TYR A 75 9.91 -6.09 -2.53
C TYR A 75 11.16 -5.54 -3.22
N GLU A 76 12.24 -5.39 -2.45
CA GLU A 76 13.58 -5.26 -3.02
C GLU A 76 14.18 -6.64 -3.35
N THR A 77 15.29 -6.68 -4.07
CA THR A 77 15.98 -7.90 -4.56
C THR A 77 16.14 -9.04 -3.55
N ARG A 78 16.35 -8.75 -2.26
CA ARG A 78 16.46 -9.76 -1.20
C ARG A 78 15.10 -10.23 -0.66
N ARG A 79 14.00 -9.92 -1.36
CA ARG A 79 12.62 -10.22 -0.96
C ARG A 79 12.23 -9.58 0.38
N ARG A 80 12.75 -8.38 0.66
CA ARG A 80 12.36 -7.60 1.85
C ARG A 80 11.30 -6.55 1.47
N PRO A 81 10.19 -6.44 2.22
CA PRO A 81 9.05 -5.58 1.90
C PRO A 81 9.38 -4.11 2.13
N ILE A 82 9.00 -3.25 1.18
CA ILE A 82 9.21 -1.79 1.26
C ILE A 82 7.90 -0.98 1.09
N LEU A 83 6.86 -1.59 0.53
CA LEU A 83 5.53 -0.99 0.38
C LEU A 83 4.45 -2.09 0.41
N ILE A 84 3.41 -1.90 1.22
CA ILE A 84 2.21 -2.75 1.25
C ILE A 84 1.06 -2.01 0.57
N VAL A 85 0.25 -2.69 -0.21
CA VAL A 85 -0.93 -2.12 -0.88
C VAL A 85 -2.13 -3.06 -0.72
N ASP A 86 -3.19 -2.60 -0.07
CA ASP A 86 -4.49 -3.29 0.01
C ASP A 86 -5.46 -2.61 -0.96
N ILE A 87 -6.12 -3.41 -1.80
CA ILE A 87 -6.97 -2.91 -2.88
C ILE A 87 -8.36 -3.49 -2.72
N LYS A 88 -9.35 -2.61 -2.66
CA LYS A 88 -10.78 -2.95 -2.58
C LYS A 88 -11.59 -2.11 -3.55
N ASP A 89 -12.83 -2.53 -3.79
CA ASP A 89 -13.75 -1.84 -4.69
C ASP A 89 -14.19 -0.48 -4.12
N ASP A 90 -14.62 0.44 -4.99
CA ASP A 90 -15.08 1.79 -4.62
C ASP A 90 -16.21 1.76 -3.59
N SER A 91 -17.09 0.76 -3.70
CA SER A 91 -18.24 0.57 -2.81
C SER A 91 -17.88 0.38 -1.33
N TRP A 92 -16.61 0.10 -1.02
CA TRP A 92 -16.14 0.01 0.36
C TRP A 92 -16.06 1.38 1.04
N ALA A 93 -15.84 2.46 0.29
CA ALA A 93 -15.71 3.81 0.84
C ALA A 93 -17.02 4.31 1.48
N ASP A 94 -18.17 3.87 0.94
CA ASP A 94 -19.51 4.30 1.36
C ASP A 94 -19.99 3.63 2.66
N ARG A 95 -19.29 2.60 3.12
CA ARG A 95 -19.73 1.72 4.21
C ARG A 95 -18.77 1.73 5.38
N ALA A 96 -19.23 2.23 6.52
CA ALA A 96 -18.43 2.31 7.74
C ALA A 96 -17.84 0.96 8.17
N ASP A 97 -18.61 -0.13 8.04
CA ASP A 97 -18.14 -1.47 8.38
C ASP A 97 -17.01 -1.96 7.46
N LEU A 98 -17.08 -1.61 6.16
CA LEU A 98 -16.04 -1.94 5.18
C LEU A 98 -14.80 -1.05 5.35
N ARG A 99 -14.96 0.23 5.69
CA ARG A 99 -13.83 1.10 6.07
C ARG A 99 -13.09 0.59 7.29
N LEU A 100 -13.80 0.18 8.35
CA LEU A 100 -13.15 -0.43 9.51
C LEU A 100 -12.44 -1.74 9.14
N LYS A 101 -13.06 -2.54 8.27
CA LYS A 101 -12.47 -3.80 7.78
C LYS A 101 -11.18 -3.55 7.01
N ALA A 102 -11.13 -2.54 6.13
CA ALA A 102 -9.92 -2.13 5.41
C ALA A 102 -8.81 -1.64 6.35
N ASP A 103 -9.15 -0.80 7.34
CA ASP A 103 -8.18 -0.36 8.37
C ASP A 103 -7.63 -1.55 9.16
N THR A 104 -8.50 -2.47 9.59
CA THR A 104 -8.12 -3.68 10.35
C THR A 104 -7.20 -4.57 9.52
N ARG A 105 -7.52 -4.81 8.24
CA ARG A 105 -6.71 -5.63 7.34
C ARG A 105 -5.31 -5.05 7.15
N MET A 106 -5.22 -3.74 6.92
CA MET A 106 -3.92 -3.08 6.77
C MET A 106 -3.07 -3.25 8.03
N ARG A 107 -3.64 -3.04 9.22
CA ARG A 107 -2.91 -3.22 10.50
C ARG A 107 -2.42 -4.64 10.70
N GLN A 108 -3.25 -5.64 10.38
CA GLN A 108 -2.85 -7.05 10.45
C GLN A 108 -1.70 -7.39 9.49
N ALA A 109 -1.66 -6.74 8.32
CA ALA A 109 -0.52 -6.88 7.40
C ALA A 109 0.75 -6.29 8.02
N TYR A 110 0.67 -5.12 8.68
CA TYR A 110 1.79 -4.56 9.42
C TYR A 110 2.30 -5.50 10.53
N ASP A 111 1.41 -6.09 11.33
CA ASP A 111 1.80 -7.06 12.37
C ASP A 111 2.63 -8.23 11.81
N SER A 112 2.39 -8.59 10.54
CA SER A 112 3.04 -9.74 9.89
C SER A 112 4.31 -9.39 9.12
N ILE A 113 4.43 -8.16 8.61
CA ILE A 113 5.43 -7.79 7.59
C ILE A 113 6.43 -6.73 8.12
N LEU A 114 6.06 -5.94 9.13
CA LEU A 114 6.84 -4.77 9.56
C LEU A 114 8.28 -5.11 9.95
N ALA A 115 8.48 -6.21 10.68
CA ALA A 115 9.80 -6.64 11.15
C ALA A 115 10.76 -7.05 10.02
N ASP A 116 10.23 -7.39 8.84
CA ASP A 116 11.04 -7.80 7.68
C ASP A 116 11.49 -6.61 6.82
N CYS A 117 10.97 -5.40 7.10
CA CYS A 117 11.28 -4.21 6.34
C CYS A 117 12.77 -3.83 6.48
N PRO A 118 13.48 -3.54 5.37
CA PRO A 118 14.93 -3.34 5.40
C PRO A 118 15.35 -1.95 5.88
N VAL A 119 14.40 -1.06 6.14
CA VAL A 119 14.59 0.35 6.51
C VAL A 119 13.66 0.70 7.66
N HIS A 120 13.91 1.80 8.36
CA HIS A 120 13.16 2.20 9.56
C HIS A 120 11.66 2.45 9.34
N ARG A 121 11.19 2.51 8.09
CA ARG A 121 9.80 2.83 7.76
C ARG A 121 9.23 1.94 6.67
N LEU A 122 8.11 1.28 6.98
CA LEU A 122 7.30 0.56 6.01
C LEU A 122 6.05 1.37 5.64
N TRP A 123 5.92 1.70 4.36
CA TRP A 123 4.76 2.41 3.84
C TRP A 123 3.63 1.44 3.47
N GLY A 124 2.40 1.91 3.63
CA GLY A 124 1.18 1.14 3.37
C GLY A 124 0.15 2.01 2.67
N LEU A 125 -0.46 1.50 1.60
CA LEU A 125 -1.52 2.19 0.87
C LEU A 125 -2.79 1.34 0.95
N SER A 126 -3.85 1.89 1.53
CA SER A 126 -5.18 1.26 1.49
C SER A 126 -6.03 1.99 0.46
N LEU A 127 -6.50 1.26 -0.55
CA LEU A 127 -7.22 1.80 -1.70
C LEU A 127 -8.64 1.26 -1.73
N LEU A 128 -9.63 2.15 -1.68
CA LEU A 128 -11.05 1.85 -1.88
C LEU A 128 -11.47 2.45 -3.21
N GLY A 129 -11.42 1.65 -4.27
CA GLY A 129 -11.48 2.16 -5.63
C GLY A 129 -10.24 2.98 -5.92
N THR A 130 -10.40 4.28 -6.16
CA THR A 130 -9.29 5.24 -6.28
C THR A 130 -9.07 6.10 -5.03
N SER A 131 -9.90 5.92 -4.00
CA SER A 131 -9.77 6.65 -2.74
C SER A 131 -8.63 6.05 -1.92
N LEU A 132 -7.67 6.87 -1.52
CA LEU A 132 -6.41 6.48 -0.89
C LEU A 132 -6.39 6.89 0.58
N ARG A 133 -5.88 5.97 1.41
CA ARG A 133 -5.39 6.25 2.76
C ARG A 133 -3.97 5.73 2.90
N VAL A 134 -3.09 6.60 3.39
CA VAL A 134 -1.66 6.28 3.59
C VAL A 134 -1.43 5.84 5.04
N TYR A 135 -0.59 4.82 5.19
CA TYR A 135 -0.10 4.29 6.44
C TYR A 135 1.42 4.32 6.47
N CYS A 136 1.97 4.48 7.66
CA CYS A 136 3.40 4.54 7.93
C CYS A 136 3.68 3.78 9.22
N GLY A 137 4.34 2.62 9.10
CA GLY A 137 4.82 1.82 10.23
C GLY A 137 6.28 2.12 10.49
N ASP A 138 6.62 2.40 11.75
CA ASP A 138 7.98 2.56 12.24
C ASP A 138 8.52 1.21 12.73
N VAL A 139 9.63 0.75 12.16
CA VAL A 139 10.16 -0.60 12.40
C VAL A 139 10.72 -0.75 13.81
N ASP A 140 11.35 0.31 14.34
CA ASP A 140 12.03 0.23 15.63
C ASP A 140 11.05 0.25 16.81
N SER A 141 10.03 1.11 16.74
CA SER A 141 9.02 1.26 17.80
C SER A 141 7.78 0.39 17.61
N GLY A 142 7.55 -0.13 16.39
CA GLY A 142 6.30 -0.78 16.02
C GLY A 142 5.12 0.19 15.91
N ALA A 143 5.34 1.49 16.00
CA ALA A 143 4.28 2.49 15.93
C ALA A 143 3.70 2.59 14.51
N LEU A 144 2.38 2.61 14.40
CA LEU A 144 1.68 2.72 13.12
C LEU A 144 0.81 3.97 13.06
N GLN A 145 1.05 4.78 12.04
CA GLN A 145 0.23 5.93 11.69
C GLN A 145 -0.63 5.63 10.46
N PRO A 146 -1.87 6.15 10.38
CA PRO A 146 -2.61 6.81 11.46
C PRO A 146 -2.91 5.86 12.64
N GLY A 147 -3.08 6.41 13.84
CA GLY A 147 -3.44 5.64 15.04
C GLY A 147 -4.77 4.88 14.89
N PHE A 148 -4.92 3.79 15.64
CA PHE A 148 -6.13 2.96 15.58
C PHE A 148 -7.35 3.68 16.15
N ALA A 149 -8.43 3.72 15.38
CA ALA A 149 -9.72 4.21 15.85
C ALA A 149 -10.57 3.03 16.34
N ASN A 150 -10.80 2.98 17.65
CA ASN A 150 -11.67 1.96 18.24
C ASN A 150 -13.12 2.12 17.74
N ARG A 151 -13.80 0.99 17.54
CA ARG A 151 -15.25 0.98 17.31
C ARG A 151 -15.95 1.67 18.49
N PRO A 152 -16.83 2.67 18.26
CA PRO A 152 -17.42 3.45 19.34
C PRO A 152 -18.27 2.63 20.32
N SER A 153 -19.00 1.63 19.82
CA SER A 153 -19.77 0.70 20.65
C SER A 153 -19.84 -0.67 20.01
N ARG A 154 -19.60 -1.72 20.81
CA ARG A 154 -19.77 -3.11 20.40
C ARG A 154 -21.23 -3.55 20.37
N SER A 155 -22.09 -2.91 21.16
CA SER A 155 -23.50 -3.28 21.34
C SER A 155 -24.45 -2.58 20.39
N HIS A 156 -23.96 -1.62 19.58
CA HIS A 156 -24.77 -0.85 18.64
C HIS A 156 -24.26 -0.99 17.21
N THR A 157 -25.14 -0.75 16.24
CA THR A 157 -24.78 -0.62 14.83
C THR A 157 -23.72 0.47 14.66
N MET A 158 -22.82 0.28 13.72
CA MET A 158 -21.74 1.23 13.45
C MET A 158 -22.32 2.56 12.93
N PRO A 159 -21.88 3.71 13.46
CA PRO A 159 -22.22 5.01 12.90
C PRO A 159 -21.80 5.08 11.42
N ARG A 160 -22.67 5.61 10.56
CA ARG A 160 -22.43 5.65 9.09
C ARG A 160 -21.21 6.51 8.72
N ASP A 161 -20.89 7.48 9.54
CA ASP A 161 -19.76 8.41 9.43
C ASP A 161 -18.48 7.89 10.08
N PHE A 162 -18.49 6.71 10.70
CA PHE A 162 -17.29 6.16 11.32
C PHE A 162 -16.19 5.91 10.25
N LEU A 163 -15.02 6.53 10.45
CA LEU A 163 -13.91 6.60 9.49
C LEU A 163 -14.22 7.29 8.15
N ALA A 164 -15.32 8.06 8.07
CA ALA A 164 -15.57 8.90 6.91
C ALA A 164 -14.46 9.95 6.78
N GLY A 165 -14.06 10.24 5.54
CA GLY A 165 -12.96 11.16 5.24
C GLY A 165 -11.57 10.61 5.52
N CYS A 166 -11.41 9.34 5.95
CA CYS A 166 -10.07 8.75 6.11
C CYS A 166 -9.44 8.29 4.78
N TRP A 167 -10.24 8.11 3.73
CA TRP A 167 -9.80 7.83 2.36
C TRP A 167 -10.26 9.00 1.48
N ASP A 168 -9.67 10.16 1.69
CA ASP A 168 -10.08 11.44 1.09
C ASP A 168 -9.24 11.87 -0.12
N ILE A 169 -8.07 11.26 -0.32
CA ILE A 169 -7.21 11.52 -1.47
C ILE A 169 -7.63 10.62 -2.64
N ASP A 170 -7.94 11.20 -3.80
CA ASP A 170 -8.05 10.41 -5.04
C ASP A 170 -6.64 10.15 -5.59
N ILE A 171 -6.20 8.90 -5.64
CA ILE A 171 -4.85 8.54 -6.10
C ILE A 171 -4.58 8.98 -7.54
N LEU A 172 -5.61 9.10 -8.38
CA LEU A 172 -5.46 9.54 -9.78
C LEU A 172 -5.45 11.07 -9.95
N SER A 173 -5.71 11.81 -8.89
CA SER A 173 -5.59 13.28 -8.89
C SER A 173 -4.13 13.73 -8.82
N GLN A 174 -3.90 15.03 -8.98
CA GLN A 174 -2.57 15.62 -8.80
C GLN A 174 -2.07 15.43 -7.36
N GLU A 175 -2.92 15.66 -6.36
CA GLU A 175 -2.57 15.43 -4.95
C GLU A 175 -2.19 13.97 -4.70
N GLY A 176 -2.93 13.03 -5.29
CA GLY A 176 -2.61 11.61 -5.24
C GLY A 176 -1.28 11.26 -5.90
N PHE A 177 -0.98 11.86 -7.05
CA PHE A 177 0.33 11.73 -7.71
C PHE A 177 1.46 12.23 -6.82
N ASP A 178 1.37 13.47 -6.33
CA ASP A 178 2.39 14.11 -5.49
C ASP A 178 2.63 13.28 -4.22
N GLN A 179 1.56 12.78 -3.60
CA GLN A 179 1.62 11.93 -2.41
C GLN A 179 2.36 10.61 -2.67
N VAL A 180 2.06 9.92 -3.78
CA VAL A 180 2.75 8.67 -4.15
C VAL A 180 4.20 8.94 -4.52
N GLN A 181 4.47 10.03 -5.24
CA GLN A 181 5.83 10.43 -5.60
C GLN A 181 6.68 10.68 -4.35
N ALA A 182 6.18 11.45 -3.39
CA ALA A 182 6.89 11.71 -2.14
C ALA A 182 7.19 10.44 -1.33
N ILE A 183 6.28 9.45 -1.34
CA ILE A 183 6.49 8.15 -0.70
C ILE A 183 7.61 7.38 -1.40
N VAL A 184 7.57 7.28 -2.72
CA VAL A 184 8.56 6.55 -3.52
C VAL A 184 9.94 7.18 -3.41
N GLU A 185 10.03 8.52 -3.46
CA GLU A 185 11.26 9.27 -3.20
C GLU A 185 11.82 8.98 -1.81
N GLY A 186 10.95 9.01 -0.78
CA GLY A 186 11.33 8.69 0.59
C GLY A 186 11.87 7.27 0.74
N ILE A 187 11.25 6.28 0.09
CA ILE A 187 11.70 4.89 0.09
C ILE A 187 13.10 4.78 -0.53
N PHE A 188 13.33 5.37 -1.70
CA PHE A 188 14.65 5.29 -2.36
C PHE A 188 15.74 5.99 -1.57
N ALA A 189 15.45 7.16 -0.98
CA ALA A 189 16.40 7.86 -0.12
C ALA A 189 16.82 7.00 1.09
N MET A 190 15.87 6.31 1.74
CA MET A 190 16.16 5.44 2.88
C MET A 190 16.99 4.21 2.49
N LEU A 191 16.69 3.61 1.34
CA LEU A 191 17.44 2.44 0.84
C LEU A 191 18.88 2.80 0.48
N GLN A 192 19.13 3.99 -0.09
CA GLN A 192 20.48 4.47 -0.37
C GLN A 192 21.30 4.69 0.92
N ILE A 193 20.68 5.23 1.97
CA ILE A 193 21.32 5.42 3.28
C ILE A 193 21.65 4.06 3.93
N GLY A 194 20.71 3.12 3.90
CA GLY A 194 20.92 1.77 4.44
C GLY A 194 22.09 1.05 3.77
N ALA A 195 22.18 1.14 2.44
CA ALA A 195 23.31 0.59 1.69
C ALA A 195 24.65 1.22 2.11
N PHE A 196 24.70 2.54 2.32
CA PHE A 196 25.93 3.22 2.74
C PHE A 196 26.42 2.76 4.13
N ILE A 197 25.49 2.54 5.08
CA ILE A 197 25.83 2.06 6.43
C ILE A 197 26.37 0.63 6.37
N ASP A 198 25.74 -0.26 5.59
CA ASP A 198 26.20 -1.65 5.41
C ASP A 198 27.61 -1.71 4.80
N PHE A 199 27.95 -0.81 3.87
CA PHE A 199 29.30 -0.72 3.29
C PHE A 199 30.35 -0.18 4.26
N ALA A 200 30.00 0.80 5.10
CA ALA A 200 30.92 1.39 6.07
C ALA A 200 31.21 0.46 7.27
N GLY A 201 30.35 -0.53 7.52
CA GLY A 201 30.50 -1.53 8.57
C GLY A 201 31.34 -2.76 8.21
N MET A 202 31.81 -2.89 6.97
CA MET A 202 32.68 -4.01 6.59
C MET A 202 34.11 -3.81 7.14
N PRO A 203 34.66 -4.77 7.91
CA PRO A 203 36.05 -4.69 8.32
C PRO A 203 36.98 -4.74 7.10
N PRO A 204 38.10 -4.00 7.10
CA PRO A 204 39.04 -4.02 5.99
C PRO A 204 39.51 -5.46 5.76
N SER A 205 39.34 -5.95 4.53
CA SER A 205 39.84 -7.25 4.12
C SER A 205 41.36 -7.24 4.24
N THR A 206 41.88 -8.01 5.20
CA THR A 206 43.31 -8.31 5.35
C THR A 206 43.77 -9.35 4.35
#